data_AF-K9TYH9-F1
#
_entry.id   AF-K9TYH9-F1
#
_cell.length_a   1.000
_cell.length_b   1.000
_cell.length_c   1.000
_cell.angle_alpha   90.00
_cell.angle_beta   90.00
_cell.angle_gamma   90.00
#
_symmetry.space_group_name_H-M   'P 1'
#
loop_
_entity.id
_entity.type
_entity.pdbx_description
1 polymer ?
#
loop_
_entity_poly.entity_id
_entity_poly.type
_entity_poly.pdbx_seq_one_letter_code
_entity_poly.pdbx_strand_id
1 'polypeptide(L)'
;MNSILRKLSRLTFVLQNQTSILLIAASLCLPVIGAIAPAARADIRDFTLHNETSVNIQELHISNSGADKWGVNLLDKDILLPDESADIVFEDNSTSCLYDIRAITDDGEIDKRQVNLCETVYFSVKE
;
A
#
# COMPACT_ATOMS: atom_id res chain seq x y z
N MET A 1 19.31 66.42 49.32
CA MET A 1 19.06 65.04 48.86
C MET A 1 17.94 64.96 47.80
N ASN A 2 17.82 65.95 46.89
CA ASN A 2 16.66 66.08 45.97
C ASN A 2 17.02 66.11 44.48
N SER A 3 18.32 66.11 44.14
CA SER A 3 18.83 66.12 42.77
C SER A 3 19.15 64.71 42.23
N ILE A 4 19.47 63.76 43.11
CA ILE A 4 19.78 62.36 42.74
C ILE A 4 18.49 61.58 42.39
N LEU A 5 17.40 61.83 43.12
CA LEU A 5 16.09 61.21 42.88
C LEU A 5 15.46 61.62 41.53
N ARG A 6 15.73 62.84 41.05
CA ARG A 6 15.25 63.32 39.73
C ARG A 6 16.05 62.75 38.55
N LYS A 7 17.28 62.30 38.77
CA LYS A 7 18.10 61.65 37.73
C LYS A 7 17.71 60.18 37.55
N LEU A 8 17.32 59.51 38.64
CA LEU A 8 16.82 58.13 38.62
C LEU A 8 15.43 58.01 37.93
N SER A 9 14.57 59.02 38.05
CA SER A 9 13.25 59.02 37.35
C SER A 9 13.34 59.27 35.84
N ARG A 10 14.41 59.90 35.35
CA ARG A 10 14.66 60.06 33.90
C ARG A 10 15.33 58.82 33.28
N LEU A 11 16.06 58.03 34.09
CA LEU A 11 16.67 56.77 33.63
C LEU A 11 15.65 55.63 33.47
N THR A 12 14.60 55.58 34.30
CA THR A 12 13.51 54.60 34.14
C THR A 12 12.62 54.89 32.93
N PHE A 13 12.44 56.16 32.55
CA PHE A 13 11.61 56.53 31.39
C PHE A 13 12.24 56.14 30.04
N VAL A 14 13.57 56.24 29.90
CA VAL A 14 14.28 55.91 28.65
C VAL A 14 14.43 54.39 28.45
N LEU A 15 14.29 53.58 29.50
CA LEU A 15 14.43 52.12 29.44
C LEU A 15 13.10 51.34 29.43
N GLN A 16 11.93 52.00 29.42
CA GLN A 16 10.63 51.30 29.35
C GLN A 16 9.72 51.70 28.18
N ASN A 17 10.16 52.60 27.28
CA ASN A 17 9.39 53.01 26.10
C ASN A 17 9.88 52.35 24.79
N GLN A 18 10.01 51.02 24.81
CA GLN A 18 10.14 50.19 23.61
C GLN A 18 9.12 49.04 23.65
N THR A 19 7.92 49.33 24.14
CA THR A 19 6.75 48.47 23.94
C THR A 19 6.30 48.58 22.48
N SER A 20 7.14 48.09 21.57
CA SER A 20 6.67 47.69 20.24
C SER A 20 5.78 46.48 20.45
N ILE A 21 4.47 46.74 20.33
CA ILE A 21 3.39 45.78 20.22
C ILE A 21 3.77 44.79 19.11
N LEU A 22 4.39 43.68 19.48
CA LEU A 22 4.53 42.51 18.63
C LEU A 22 3.41 41.56 19.02
N LEU A 23 2.41 41.52 18.14
CA LEU A 23 1.32 40.58 18.09
C LEU A 23 1.83 39.18 18.46
N ILE A 24 1.48 38.70 19.65
CA ILE A 24 1.57 37.27 19.96
C ILE A 24 0.49 36.62 19.11
N ALA A 25 0.86 36.26 17.87
CA ALA A 25 0.10 35.37 17.03
C ALA A 25 -0.12 34.10 17.84
N ALA A 26 -1.37 33.81 18.18
CA ALA A 26 -1.77 32.57 18.83
C ALA A 26 -1.23 31.41 17.98
N SER A 27 -0.21 30.73 18.52
CA SER A 27 0.49 29.63 17.88
C SER A 27 -0.46 28.43 17.75
N LEU A 28 -1.17 28.36 16.63
CA LEU A 28 -1.97 27.22 16.23
C LEU A 28 -1.04 26.10 15.73
N CYS A 29 -0.31 25.45 16.66
CA CYS A 29 0.49 24.27 16.32
C CYS A 29 -0.43 23.05 16.38
N LEU A 30 -1.12 22.75 15.28
CA LEU A 30 -1.72 21.42 15.11
C LEU A 30 -0.57 20.43 14.86
N PRO A 31 -0.41 19.37 15.67
CA PRO A 31 0.50 18.29 15.32
C PRO A 31 -0.09 17.59 14.09
N VAL A 32 0.49 17.85 12.91
CA VAL A 32 0.25 17.02 11.73
C VAL A 32 0.92 15.67 12.01
N ILE A 33 0.17 14.75 12.60
CA ILE A 33 0.57 13.34 12.66
C ILE A 33 0.43 12.82 11.23
N GLY A 34 1.53 12.88 10.47
CA GLY A 34 1.60 12.28 9.15
C GLY A 34 1.42 10.77 9.29
N ALA A 35 0.33 10.25 8.73
CA ALA A 35 0.12 8.82 8.63
C ALA A 35 1.22 8.24 7.74
N ILE A 36 2.19 7.54 8.34
CA ILE A 36 3.14 6.72 7.59
C ILE A 36 2.40 5.43 7.27
N ALA A 37 1.75 5.38 6.11
CA ALA A 37 1.20 4.13 5.62
C ALA A 37 2.38 3.15 5.40
N PRO A 38 2.28 1.88 5.86
CA PRO A 38 3.28 0.89 5.49
C PRO A 38 3.31 0.77 3.96
N ALA A 39 4.50 0.83 3.37
CA ALA A 39 4.66 0.54 1.97
C ALA A 39 4.33 -0.95 1.76
N ALA A 40 3.28 -1.24 0.99
CA ALA A 40 3.04 -2.59 0.48
C ALA A 40 4.28 -3.00 -0.34
N ARG A 41 4.93 -4.09 0.05
CA ARG A 41 6.04 -4.66 -0.71
C ARG A 41 5.44 -5.71 -1.63
N ALA A 42 5.60 -5.52 -2.94
CA ALA A 42 5.25 -6.54 -3.91
C ALA A 42 6.04 -7.82 -3.62
N ASP A 43 5.36 -8.96 -3.62
CA ASP A 43 5.99 -10.27 -3.54
C ASP A 43 6.65 -10.58 -4.88
N ILE A 44 7.74 -11.34 -4.88
CA ILE A 44 8.40 -11.78 -6.13
C ILE A 44 7.48 -12.67 -6.98
N ARG A 45 6.46 -13.26 -6.35
CA ARG A 45 5.46 -14.11 -6.97
C ARG A 45 4.19 -13.36 -7.37
N ASP A 46 4.13 -12.04 -7.21
CA ASP A 46 3.04 -11.24 -7.77
C ASP A 46 3.14 -11.29 -9.30
N PHE A 47 2.01 -11.53 -9.97
CA PHE A 47 1.96 -11.63 -11.44
C PHE A 47 0.64 -11.11 -11.99
N THR A 48 0.65 -10.71 -13.25
CA THR A 48 -0.59 -10.38 -13.97
C THR A 48 -1.17 -11.64 -14.61
N LEU A 49 -2.40 -11.98 -14.24
CA LEU A 49 -3.21 -12.99 -14.90
C LEU A 49 -3.91 -12.38 -16.11
N HIS A 50 -3.88 -13.05 -17.26
CA HIS A 50 -4.66 -12.69 -18.43
C HIS A 50 -5.57 -13.83 -18.88
N ASN A 51 -6.84 -13.50 -19.11
CA ASN A 51 -7.81 -14.42 -19.64
C ASN A 51 -7.78 -14.40 -21.17
N GLU A 52 -7.00 -15.31 -21.80
CA GLU A 52 -7.01 -15.50 -23.26
C GLU A 52 -8.04 -16.55 -23.71
N THR A 53 -8.95 -16.98 -22.83
CA THR A 53 -10.04 -17.89 -23.17
C THR A 53 -11.23 -17.10 -23.73
N SER A 54 -12.16 -17.80 -24.38
CA SER A 54 -13.41 -17.19 -24.85
C SER A 54 -14.50 -17.08 -23.77
N VAL A 55 -14.21 -17.49 -22.54
CA VAL A 55 -15.16 -17.58 -21.42
C VAL A 55 -14.67 -16.84 -20.18
N ASN A 56 -15.55 -16.61 -19.21
CA ASN A 56 -15.18 -15.93 -17.98
C ASN A 56 -14.37 -16.87 -17.06
N ILE A 57 -13.39 -16.30 -16.35
CA ILE A 57 -12.74 -16.96 -15.22
C ILE A 57 -13.42 -16.49 -13.93
N GLN A 58 -14.01 -17.44 -13.22
CA GLN A 58 -14.77 -17.21 -11.99
C GLN A 58 -13.88 -17.25 -10.75
N GLU A 59 -12.87 -18.15 -10.74
CA GLU A 59 -11.96 -18.33 -9.61
C GLU A 59 -10.54 -18.65 -10.10
N LEU A 60 -9.54 -18.15 -9.37
CA LEU A 60 -8.13 -18.51 -9.55
C LEU A 60 -7.59 -19.07 -8.24
N HIS A 61 -7.22 -20.34 -8.22
CA HIS A 61 -6.59 -20.98 -7.07
C HIS A 61 -5.12 -21.26 -7.35
N ILE A 62 -4.29 -21.04 -6.33
CA ILE A 62 -2.86 -21.35 -6.38
C ILE A 62 -2.48 -22.15 -5.15
N SER A 63 -1.64 -23.17 -5.32
CA SER A 63 -1.13 -23.99 -4.21
C SER A 63 0.29 -24.46 -4.48
N ASN A 64 1.07 -24.72 -3.42
CA ASN A 64 2.41 -25.31 -3.58
C ASN A 64 2.32 -26.54 -4.49
N SER A 65 3.27 -26.69 -5.39
CA SER A 65 3.21 -27.79 -6.36
C SER A 65 3.18 -29.15 -5.67
N GLY A 66 2.23 -29.99 -6.06
CA GLY A 66 2.00 -31.30 -5.45
C GLY A 66 1.21 -31.29 -4.13
N ALA A 67 0.64 -30.14 -3.73
CA ALA A 67 -0.30 -30.10 -2.62
C ALA A 67 -1.58 -30.90 -2.92
N ASP A 68 -2.09 -31.62 -1.91
CA ASP A 68 -3.32 -32.41 -2.04
C ASP A 68 -4.59 -31.56 -2.18
N LYS A 69 -4.51 -30.26 -1.85
CA LYS A 69 -5.63 -29.33 -1.83
C LYS A 69 -5.24 -28.02 -2.51
N TRP A 70 -6.19 -27.48 -3.28
CA TRP A 70 -6.08 -26.15 -3.86
C TRP A 70 -6.16 -25.06 -2.78
N GLY A 71 -5.48 -23.94 -3.03
CA GLY A 71 -5.51 -22.77 -2.16
C GLY A 71 -6.81 -21.98 -2.28
N VAL A 72 -6.84 -20.84 -1.59
CA VAL A 72 -7.97 -19.90 -1.68
C VAL A 72 -8.08 -19.30 -3.08
N ASN A 73 -9.28 -18.79 -3.41
CA ASN A 73 -9.47 -18.00 -4.61
C ASN A 73 -8.74 -16.65 -4.46
N LEU A 74 -7.94 -16.28 -5.45
CA LEU A 74 -7.16 -15.05 -5.52
C LEU A 74 -7.76 -14.00 -6.45
N LEU A 75 -8.70 -14.37 -7.31
CA LEU A 75 -9.63 -13.39 -7.87
C LEU A 75 -10.57 -13.03 -6.73
N ASP A 76 -10.61 -11.77 -6.30
CA ASP A 76 -11.38 -11.36 -5.12
C ASP A 76 -12.91 -11.53 -5.37
N LYS A 77 -13.68 -10.45 -5.47
CA LYS A 77 -15.12 -10.54 -5.81
C LYS A 77 -15.39 -10.32 -7.29
N ASP A 78 -14.34 -10.35 -8.09
CA ASP A 78 -14.38 -9.98 -9.50
C ASP A 78 -14.22 -11.22 -10.37
N ILE A 79 -15.11 -11.31 -11.36
CA ILE A 79 -15.01 -12.24 -12.49
C ILE A 79 -14.06 -11.62 -13.50
N LEU A 80 -13.16 -12.41 -14.07
CA LEU A 80 -12.26 -11.93 -15.12
C LEU A 80 -12.83 -12.30 -16.50
N LEU A 81 -13.28 -11.29 -17.26
CA LEU A 81 -13.90 -11.49 -18.57
C LEU A 81 -12.85 -11.89 -19.63
N PRO A 82 -13.27 -12.39 -20.81
CA PRO A 82 -12.37 -12.62 -21.94
C PRO A 82 -11.55 -11.37 -22.28
N ASP A 83 -10.27 -11.58 -22.58
CA ASP A 83 -9.26 -10.56 -22.87
C ASP A 83 -8.95 -9.58 -21.72
N GLU A 84 -9.51 -9.76 -20.52
CA GLU A 84 -9.17 -8.95 -19.35
C GLU A 84 -7.90 -9.45 -18.66
N SER A 85 -7.30 -8.57 -17.85
CA SER A 85 -6.16 -8.90 -16.99
C SER A 85 -6.42 -8.44 -15.56
N ALA A 86 -5.92 -9.20 -14.59
CA ALA A 86 -5.94 -8.87 -13.17
C ALA A 86 -4.56 -9.05 -12.54
N ASP A 87 -4.19 -8.15 -11.63
CA ASP A 87 -2.98 -8.31 -10.83
C ASP A 87 -3.27 -9.24 -9.65
N ILE A 88 -2.51 -10.33 -9.57
CA ILE A 88 -2.61 -11.33 -8.53
C ILE A 88 -1.56 -11.02 -7.47
N VAL A 89 -2.04 -10.69 -6.27
CA VAL A 89 -1.19 -10.41 -5.10
C VAL A 89 -1.01 -11.69 -4.30
N PHE A 90 0.24 -12.08 -4.10
CA PHE A 90 0.59 -13.29 -3.38
C PHE A 90 0.67 -13.02 -1.88
N GLU A 91 -0.21 -13.65 -1.09
CA GLU A 91 -0.25 -13.49 0.37
C GLU A 91 0.41 -14.64 1.15
N ASP A 92 1.07 -15.57 0.46
CA ASP A 92 1.71 -16.74 1.09
C ASP A 92 3.07 -16.38 1.70
N ASN A 93 3.31 -16.80 2.94
CA ASN A 93 4.59 -16.60 3.64
C ASN A 93 5.64 -17.68 3.35
N SER A 94 5.29 -18.68 2.52
CA SER A 94 6.20 -19.70 2.00
C SER A 94 7.36 -19.10 1.20
N THR A 95 8.51 -19.77 1.18
CA THR A 95 9.65 -19.45 0.29
C THR A 95 9.69 -20.33 -0.95
N SER A 96 8.63 -21.10 -1.23
CA SER A 96 8.53 -21.91 -2.45
C SER A 96 8.44 -21.01 -3.68
N CYS A 97 8.92 -21.52 -4.81
CA CYS A 97 8.74 -20.89 -6.12
C CYS A 97 7.86 -21.72 -7.06
N LEU A 98 7.71 -23.02 -6.79
CA LEU A 98 6.93 -23.91 -7.64
C LEU A 98 5.52 -24.06 -7.10
N TYR A 99 4.56 -23.65 -7.93
CA TYR A 99 3.14 -23.69 -7.62
C TYR A 99 2.34 -24.33 -8.76
N ASP A 100 1.20 -24.86 -8.39
CA ASP A 100 0.17 -25.27 -9.33
C ASP A 100 -0.91 -24.19 -9.35
N ILE A 101 -1.35 -23.81 -10.55
CA ILE A 101 -2.38 -22.79 -10.81
C ILE A 101 -3.62 -23.50 -11.36
N ARG A 102 -4.80 -23.16 -10.86
CA ARG A 102 -6.08 -23.64 -11.37
C ARG A 102 -7.03 -22.46 -11.60
N ALA A 103 -7.53 -22.33 -12.80
CA ALA A 103 -8.62 -21.44 -13.14
C ALA A 103 -9.94 -22.25 -13.20
N ILE A 104 -10.97 -21.76 -12.53
CA ILE A 104 -12.34 -22.23 -12.71
C ILE A 104 -13.03 -21.26 -13.67
N THR A 105 -13.51 -21.79 -14.79
CA THR A 105 -14.15 -21.02 -15.85
C THR A 105 -15.62 -21.41 -15.99
N ASP A 106 -16.38 -20.66 -16.79
CA ASP A 106 -17.78 -21.01 -17.09
C ASP A 106 -17.93 -22.38 -17.79
N ASP A 107 -16.89 -22.84 -18.49
CA ASP A 107 -16.90 -24.08 -19.28
C ASP A 107 -16.17 -25.27 -18.61
N GLY A 108 -15.51 -25.04 -17.47
CA GLY A 108 -14.82 -26.10 -16.73
C GLY A 108 -13.64 -25.61 -15.91
N GLU A 109 -12.59 -26.42 -15.86
CA GLU A 109 -11.37 -26.11 -15.13
C GLU A 109 -10.15 -26.26 -16.02
N ILE A 110 -9.21 -25.32 -15.88
CA ILE A 110 -7.93 -25.32 -16.57
C ILE A 110 -6.85 -25.24 -15.50
N ASP A 111 -5.95 -26.22 -15.45
CA ASP A 111 -4.84 -26.22 -14.51
C ASP A 111 -3.47 -26.31 -15.18
N LYS A 112 -2.50 -25.63 -14.55
CA LYS A 112 -1.09 -25.68 -14.92
C LYS A 112 -0.26 -26.06 -13.71
N ARG A 113 0.53 -27.12 -13.86
CA ARG A 113 1.38 -27.68 -12.81
C ARG A 113 2.81 -27.14 -12.89
N GLN A 114 3.47 -27.06 -11.73
CA GLN A 114 4.90 -26.77 -11.58
C GLN A 114 5.33 -25.44 -12.21
N VAL A 115 4.52 -24.39 -12.08
CA VAL A 115 4.84 -23.04 -12.55
C VAL A 115 5.83 -22.39 -11.59
N ASN A 116 6.92 -21.83 -12.11
CA ASN A 116 7.89 -21.06 -11.32
C ASN A 116 7.42 -19.62 -11.16
N LEU A 117 6.71 -19.32 -10.07
CA LEU A 117 6.17 -17.98 -9.81
C LEU A 117 7.23 -16.95 -9.45
N CYS A 118 8.40 -17.36 -8.96
CA CYS A 118 9.50 -16.42 -8.69
C CYS A 118 10.12 -15.84 -9.98
N GLU A 119 9.82 -16.43 -11.13
CA GLU A 119 10.28 -15.99 -12.46
C GLU A 119 9.11 -15.60 -13.39
N THR A 120 7.87 -15.71 -12.90
CA THR A 120 6.67 -15.43 -13.69
C THR A 120 6.10 -14.08 -13.29
N VAL A 121 6.14 -13.12 -14.21
CA VAL A 121 5.49 -11.81 -14.03
C VAL A 121 4.15 -11.71 -14.74
N TYR A 122 3.88 -12.63 -15.66
CA TYR A 122 2.69 -12.65 -16.49
C TYR A 122 2.28 -14.08 -16.81
N PHE A 123 1.01 -14.41 -16.63
CA PHE A 123 0.46 -15.74 -16.86
C PHE A 123 -0.84 -15.66 -17.65
N SER A 124 -0.90 -16.38 -18.77
CA SER A 124 -2.12 -16.46 -19.60
C SER A 124 -2.81 -17.80 -19.41
N VAL A 125 -4.12 -17.75 -19.17
CA VAL A 125 -4.99 -18.93 -19.25
C VAL A 125 -5.50 -19.06 -20.68
N LYS A 126 -5.38 -20.25 -21.24
CA LYS A 126 -5.76 -20.60 -22.62
C LYS A 126 -6.56 -21.90 -22.61
N GLU A 127 -7.41 -22.08 -23.61
CA GLU A 127 -8.19 -23.31 -23.87
C GLU A 127 -7.32 -24.50 -24.30
#